data_AF-A0A3M1H804-F1
#
_entry.id   AF-A0A3M1H804-F1
#
_cell.length_a   1.000
_cell.length_b   1.000
_cell.length_c   1.000
_cell.angle_alpha   90.00
_cell.angle_beta   90.00
_cell.angle_gamma   90.00
#
_symmetry.space_group_name_H-M   'P 1'
#
loop_
_entity.id
_entity.type
_entity.pdbx_description
1 polymer ?
#
loop_
_entity_poly.entity_id
_entity_poly.type
_entity_poly.pdbx_seq_one_letter_code
_entity_poly.pdbx_strand_id
1 'polypeptide(L)' 'MMVETSGTLELKIARLQHRLAVLEEHQRMSRPYPAYQARLAREIFRLRQELAWLTSRRNHPEIATCPLAA' A
#
# COMPACT_ATOMS: atom_id res chain seq x y z
N MET A 1 -16.60 -6.74 16.93
CA MET A 1 -16.48 -6.30 15.53
C MET A 1 -16.15 -4.81 15.55
N MET A 2 -14.90 -4.42 15.29
CA MET A 2 -14.56 -3.00 15.16
C MET A 2 -15.01 -2.53 13.78
N VAL A 3 -16.04 -1.68 13.76
CA VAL A 3 -16.50 -0.99 12.55
C VAL A 3 -15.36 -0.05 12.13
N GLU A 4 -14.61 -0.41 11.09
CA GLU A 4 -13.73 0.52 10.38
C GLU A 4 -14.63 1.63 9.82
N THR A 5 -14.79 2.73 10.55
CA THR A 5 -15.50 3.91 10.04
C THR A 5 -14.74 4.47 8.84
N SER A 6 -15.44 5.03 7.85
CA SER A 6 -14.83 5.54 6.61
C SER A 6 -13.62 6.46 6.87
N GLY A 7 -13.64 7.24 7.96
CA GLY A 7 -12.51 8.07 8.39
C GLY A 7 -11.24 7.29 8.77
N THR A 8 -11.36 6.07 9.33
CA THR A 8 -10.20 5.21 9.62
C THR A 8 -9.61 4.59 8.36
N LEU A 9 -10.43 4.28 7.36
CA LEU A 9 -10.00 3.79 6.05
C LEU A 9 -9.23 4.87 5.28
N GLU A 10 -9.75 6.10 5.28
CA GLU A 10 -9.10 7.25 4.63
C GLU A 10 -7.75 7.57 5.28
N LEU A 11 -7.67 7.55 6.62
CA LEU A 11 -6.42 7.75 7.35
C LEU A 11 -5.39 6.66 7.05
N LYS A 12 -5.85 5.42 6.88
CA LYS A 12 -5.00 4.29 6.48
C LYS A 12 -4.48 4.47 5.06
N ILE A 13 -5.32 4.86 4.12
CA ILE A 13 -4.93 5.17 2.73
C ILE A 13 -3.90 6.31 2.72
N ALA A 14 -4.16 7.41 3.43
CA ALA A 14 -3.25 8.55 3.49
C ALA A 14 -1.87 8.18 4.07
N ARG A 15 -1.83 7.37 5.14
CA ARG A 15 -0.57 6.87 5.72
C ARG A 15 0.21 6.00 4.75
N LEU A 16 -0.47 5.11 4.02
CA LEU A 16 0.16 4.23 3.03
C LEU A 16 0.69 5.03 1.83
N GLN A 17 -0.05 6.04 1.35
CA GLN A 17 0.41 6.95 0.30
C GLN A 17 1.64 7.76 0.72
N HIS A 18 1.63 8.30 1.94
CA HIS A 18 2.78 9.02 2.47
C HIS A 18 4.01 8.12 2.56
N ARG A 19 3.85 6.90 3.08
CA ARG A 19 4.94 5.92 3.17
C ARG A 19 5.47 5.50 1.81
N LEU A 20 4.61 5.35 0.81
CA LEU A 20 4.99 5.07 -0.57
C LEU A 20 5.87 6.21 -1.13
N ALA A 21 5.44 7.47 -0.97
CA ALA A 21 6.18 8.63 -1.44
C ALA A 21 7.59 8.73 -0.81
N VAL A 22 7.68 8.52 0.50
CA VAL A 22 8.97 8.51 1.22
C VAL A 22 9.89 7.39 0.70
N LEU A 23 9.35 6.20 0.44
CA LEU A 23 10.15 5.08 -0.07
C LEU A 23 10.61 5.31 -1.52
N GLU A 24 9.77 5.91 -2.36
CA GLU A 24 10.14 6.28 -3.74
C GLU A 24 11.21 7.38 -3.76
N GLU A 25 11.12 8.37 -2.87
CA GLU A 25 12.16 9.39 -2.70
C GLU A 25 13.46 8.77 -2.17
N HIS A 26 13.37 7.88 -1.18
CA HIS A 26 14.52 7.15 -0.66
C HIS A 26 15.18 6.29 -1.74
N GLN A 27 14.41 5.68 -2.64
CA GLN A 27 14.93 4.93 -3.78
C GLN A 27 15.71 5.83 -4.75
N ARG A 28 15.23 7.06 -5.00
CA ARG A 28 15.91 8.04 -5.86
C ARG A 28 17.21 8.55 -5.24
N MET A 29 17.22 8.76 -3.92
CA MET A 29 18.36 9.30 -3.19
C MET A 29 19.40 8.24 -2.80
N SER A 30 19.00 6.97 -2.73
CA SER A 30 19.89 5.87 -2.33
C SER A 30 20.86 5.46 -3.44
N ARG A 31 22.13 5.25 -3.06
CA ARG A 31 23.12 4.62 -3.95
C ARG A 31 22.67 3.20 -4.33
N PRO A 32 23.05 2.71 -5.53
CA PRO A 32 22.61 1.41 -6.01
C PRO A 32 23.24 0.27 -5.21
N TYR A 33 22.55 -0.16 -4.16
CA TYR A 33 22.86 -1.37 -3.41
C TYR A 33 21.82 -2.44 -3.76
N PRO A 34 22.17 -3.47 -4.57
CA PRO A 34 21.19 -4.35 -5.22
C PRO A 34 20.23 -5.06 -4.25
N ALA A 35 20.73 -5.58 -3.13
CA ALA A 35 19.91 -6.27 -2.14
C ALA A 35 18.93 -5.32 -1.42
N TYR A 36 19.35 -4.08 -1.20
CA TYR A 36 18.51 -3.05 -0.58
C TYR A 36 17.44 -2.57 -1.57
N GLN A 37 17.80 -2.36 -2.83
CA GLN A 37 16.84 -2.00 -3.89
C GLN A 37 15.79 -3.09 -4.13
N ALA A 38 16.18 -4.38 -4.11
CA ALA A 38 15.23 -5.48 -4.24
C ALA A 38 14.23 -5.51 -3.07
N ARG A 39 14.70 -5.25 -1.85
CA ARG A 39 13.84 -5.15 -0.66
C ARG A 39 12.89 -3.95 -0.76
N LEU A 40 13.39 -2.79 -1.16
CA LEU A 40 12.62 -1.56 -1.36
C LEU A 40 11.54 -1.74 -2.44
N ALA A 41 11.89 -2.35 -3.57
CA ALA A 41 10.97 -2.63 -4.66
C ALA A 41 9.83 -3.57 -4.22
N ARG A 42 10.13 -4.61 -3.42
CA ARG A 42 9.11 -5.50 -2.86
C ARG A 42 8.19 -4.77 -1.88
N GLU A 43 8.72 -3.87 -1.06
CA GLU A 43 7.93 -3.07 -0.12
C GLU A 43 7.01 -2.07 -0.85
N ILE A 44 7.54 -1.36 -1.85
CA ILE A 44 6.76 -0.47 -2.74
C ILE A 44 5.64 -1.24 -3.45
N PHE A 45 5.94 -2.43 -3.98
CA PHE A 45 4.95 -3.28 -4.65
C PHE A 45 3.82 -3.70 -3.70
N ARG A 46 4.16 -4.15 -2.49
CA ARG A 46 3.17 -4.52 -1.47
C ARG A 46 2.28 -3.33 -1.09
N LEU A 47 2.86 -2.14 -0.88
CA LEU A 47 2.11 -0.92 -0.55
C LEU A 47 1.15 -0.52 -1.67
N ARG A 48 1.56 -0.66 -2.94
CA ARG A 48 0.68 -0.41 -4.09
C ARG A 48 -0.49 -1.39 -4.16
N GLN A 49 -0.25 -2.67 -3.88
CA GLN A 49 -1.32 -3.67 -3.81
C GLN A 49 -2.29 -3.38 -2.65
N GLU A 50 -1.78 -3.04 -1.48
CA GLU A 50 -2.62 -2.71 -0.32
C GLU A 50 -3.45 -1.45 -0.57
N LEU A 51 -2.87 -0.42 -1.20
CA LEU A 51 -3.60 0.77 -1.62
C LEU A 51 -4.67 0.44 -2.66
N ALA A 52 -4.37 -0.37 -3.67
CA ALA A 52 -5.35 -0.79 -4.68
C ALA A 52 -6.50 -1.58 -4.06
N TRP A 53 -6.22 -2.43 -3.07
CA TRP A 53 -7.24 -3.17 -2.35
C TRP A 53 -8.12 -2.26 -1.48
N LEU A 54 -7.51 -1.32 -0.73
CA LEU A 54 -8.24 -0.37 0.11
C LEU A 54 -9.08 0.61 -0.73
N THR A 55 -8.56 1.08 -1.87
CA THR A 55 -9.33 1.95 -2.79
C THR A 55 -10.43 1.17 -3.50
N SER A 56 -10.22 -0.11 -3.81
CA SER A 56 -11.29 -1.00 -4.32
C SER A 56 -12.39 -1.19 -3.28
N ARG A 57 -12.06 -1.48 -2.01
CA ARG A 57 -13.04 -1.55 -0.91
C ARG A 57 -13.80 -0.24 -0.71
N ARG A 58 -13.13 0.89 -0.90
CA ARG A 58 -13.76 2.22 -0.84
C ARG A 58 -14.78 2.42 -1.97
N ASN A 59 -14.46 1.97 -3.18
CA ASN A 59 -15.27 2.21 -4.37
C ASN A 59 -16.34 1.11 -4.59
N HIS A 60 -16.15 -0.10 -4.07
CA HIS A 60 -17.05 -1.25 -4.16
C HIS A 60 -17.07 -2.01 -2.82
N PRO A 61 -18.00 -1.67 -1.89
CA PRO A 61 -18.16 -2.41 -0.64
C PRO A 61 -18.64 -3.88 -0.87
N GLU A 62 -19.14 -4.22 -2.05
CA GLU A 62 -19.69 -5.55 -2.39
C GLU A 62 -18.68 -6.55 -3.01
N ILE A 63 -17.49 -6.12 -3.46
CA ILE A 63 -16.48 -7.00 -4.11
C ILE A 63 -15.26 -7.24 -3.20
N ALA A 64 -15.42 -7.21 -1.88
CA ALA A 64 -14.33 -7.49 -0.94
C ALA A 64 -13.98 -8.99 -0.82
N THR A 65 -14.20 -9.78 -1.88
CA THR A 65 -13.70 -11.16 -1.98
C THR A 65 -12.28 -11.13 -2.54
N CYS A 66 -11.31 -11.27 -1.64
CA CYS A 66 -9.89 -11.36 -1.94
C CYS A 66 -9.58 -12.43 -3.01
N PRO A 67 -8.87 -12.12 -4.10
CA PRO A 67 -8.23 -13.12 -4.94
C PRO A 67 -6.75 -13.18 -4.55
N LEU A 68 -6.43 -13.74 -3.39
CA LEU A 68 -5.06 -14.10 -3.00
C LEU A 68 -5.07 -15.45 -2.26
N ALA A 69 -5.77 -16.41 -2.86
CA ALA A 69 -5.70 -17.83 -2.54
C ALA A 69 -5.62 -18.61 -3.86
N ALA A 70 -4.42 -18.66 -4.44
CA ALA A 70 -3.99 -19.64 -5.45
C ALA A 70 -2.46 -19.67 -5.48
#